data_AF-A0A1G3Q919-F1
#
_entry.id   AF-A0A1G3Q919-F1
#
_cell.length_a   1.000
_cell.length_b   1.000
_cell.length_c   1.000
_cell.angle_alpha   90.00
_cell.angle_beta   90.00
_cell.angle_gamma   90.00
#
_symmetry.space_group_name_H-M   'P 1'
#
loop_
_entity.id
_entity.type
_entity.pdbx_description
1 polymer ?
#
loop_
_entity_poly.entity_id
_entity_poly.type
_entity_poly.pdbx_seq_one_letter_code
_entity_poly.pdbx_strand_id
1 'polypeptide(L)'
;MNEIDNILSNIDKDEDDDLFPEPHPEGKKNDEIDKLIDTIDTAAADAEAAKAADDLIPIEPAAEPEPAGEHDDALEPETAETVEASEVTSKELYTVPGTKSWNRREPYVIRLDPDALMNDRDGLRKSFYFVEEPSDQETIKQKIKQEIVAYLRRPTEHVTERYGDFIYKNTITMMNDIAGDFKLDEDTHRLFIYHTGPLTVFRYIKEAFYRKKYGYCYQYLPGNKAARFFPEEFIKENVLRWFEENINTLSLPFDSIQKYEEIKKIVSHKYHGDLRIFNARLDQLNEKAGRDKTVSRHRLFMIKGAEWFGQINIEVYKRFLGSAIFM
;
A
#
# COMPACT_ATOMS: atom_id res chain seq x y z
N MET A 1 -27.37 -18.54 27.25
CA MET A 1 -26.50 -17.80 26.32
C MET A 1 -25.74 -16.80 27.15
N ASN A 2 -24.40 -16.85 27.11
CA ASN A 2 -23.59 -15.90 27.86
C ASN A 2 -23.79 -14.50 27.26
N GLU A 3 -23.69 -13.44 28.07
CA GLU A 3 -23.81 -12.06 27.59
C GLU A 3 -22.84 -11.77 26.43
N ILE A 4 -21.68 -12.42 26.44
CA ILE A 4 -20.67 -12.39 25.36
C ILE A 4 -21.22 -12.96 24.05
N ASP A 5 -21.98 -14.06 24.09
CA ASP A 5 -22.58 -14.67 22.89
C ASP A 5 -23.63 -13.73 22.26
N ASN A 6 -24.32 -12.92 23.07
CA ASN A 6 -25.22 -11.86 22.58
C ASN A 6 -24.45 -10.68 21.94
N ILE A 7 -23.22 -10.39 22.36
CA ILE A 7 -22.38 -9.38 21.70
C ILE A 7 -22.00 -9.83 20.30
N LEU A 8 -21.57 -11.07 20.18
CA LEU A 8 -21.05 -11.63 18.93
C LEU A 8 -22.13 -11.91 17.91
N SER A 9 -23.30 -12.37 18.36
CA SER A 9 -24.45 -12.55 17.47
C SER A 9 -24.99 -11.25 16.89
N ASN A 10 -24.55 -10.09 17.40
CA ASN A 10 -24.80 -8.79 16.77
C ASN A 10 -23.67 -8.37 15.80
N ILE A 11 -22.43 -8.82 16.02
CA ILE A 11 -21.35 -8.68 15.02
C ILE A 11 -21.73 -9.45 13.75
N ASP A 12 -22.25 -10.67 13.91
CA ASP A 12 -22.66 -11.54 12.80
C ASP A 12 -23.90 -11.01 12.02
N LYS A 13 -24.66 -10.04 12.55
CA LYS A 13 -25.88 -9.50 11.91
C LYS A 13 -25.65 -8.24 11.10
N ASP A 14 -24.57 -7.52 11.39
CA ASP A 14 -24.12 -6.40 10.57
C ASP A 14 -23.14 -6.89 9.45
N GLU A 15 -22.98 -8.21 9.31
CA GLU A 15 -22.16 -8.89 8.30
C GLU A 15 -22.91 -9.34 7.02
N ASP A 16 -24.23 -9.10 6.90
CA ASP A 16 -24.95 -9.38 5.65
C ASP A 16 -24.62 -8.32 4.57
N ASP A 17 -23.70 -8.72 3.68
CA ASP A 17 -23.72 -8.53 2.22
C ASP A 17 -23.20 -7.25 1.52
N ASP A 18 -22.97 -6.09 2.16
CA ASP A 18 -22.61 -4.88 1.38
C ASP A 18 -21.13 -4.46 1.42
N LEU A 19 -20.29 -5.03 2.28
CA LEU A 19 -18.87 -4.61 2.43
C LEU A 19 -17.85 -5.62 1.91
N PHE A 20 -18.30 -6.81 1.54
CA PHE A 20 -17.50 -7.81 0.82
C PHE A 20 -18.34 -8.30 -0.35
N PRO A 21 -18.33 -7.61 -1.50
CA PRO A 21 -18.91 -8.20 -2.70
C PRO A 21 -18.22 -9.56 -2.89
N GLU A 22 -18.99 -10.65 -2.76
CA GLU A 22 -18.50 -11.95 -3.17
C GLU A 22 -18.03 -11.83 -4.62
N PRO A 23 -16.88 -12.40 -4.98
CA PRO A 23 -16.47 -12.43 -6.37
C PRO A 23 -17.60 -13.10 -7.17
N HIS A 24 -18.14 -12.35 -8.15
CA HIS A 24 -19.14 -12.80 -9.10
C HIS A 24 -18.83 -14.21 -9.64
N PRO A 25 -19.85 -14.97 -10.10
CA PRO A 25 -19.74 -16.38 -10.47
C PRO A 25 -19.00 -16.59 -11.81
N GLU A 26 -17.75 -16.13 -11.92
CA GLU A 26 -16.77 -16.50 -12.94
C GLU A 26 -15.81 -17.62 -12.47
N GLY A 27 -15.96 -18.11 -11.23
CA GLY A 27 -15.01 -19.00 -10.54
C GLY A 27 -14.55 -20.23 -11.33
N LYS A 28 -15.41 -20.86 -12.14
CA LYS A 28 -15.03 -22.08 -12.88
C LYS A 28 -14.01 -21.86 -14.01
N LYS A 29 -13.94 -20.67 -14.62
CA LYS A 29 -12.93 -20.36 -15.66
C LYS A 29 -11.64 -19.80 -15.04
N ASN A 30 -11.75 -19.16 -13.88
CA ASN A 30 -10.59 -18.65 -13.16
C ASN A 30 -9.78 -19.81 -12.55
N ASP A 31 -10.43 -20.85 -12.02
CA ASP A 31 -9.74 -22.03 -11.46
C ASP A 31 -8.79 -22.75 -12.45
N GLU A 32 -9.13 -22.80 -13.74
CA GLU A 32 -8.25 -23.41 -14.76
C GLU A 32 -7.06 -22.51 -15.11
N ILE A 33 -7.28 -21.20 -15.17
CA ILE A 33 -6.22 -20.21 -15.45
C ILE A 33 -5.29 -20.11 -14.24
N ASP A 34 -5.83 -20.07 -13.03
CA ASP A 34 -5.08 -20.00 -11.78
C ASP A 34 -4.19 -21.24 -11.61
N LYS A 35 -4.70 -22.45 -11.90
CA LYS A 35 -3.89 -23.69 -11.92
C LYS A 35 -2.76 -23.65 -12.95
N LEU A 36 -3.02 -23.10 -14.14
CA LEU A 36 -1.99 -22.95 -15.18
C LEU A 36 -0.93 -21.93 -14.74
N ILE A 37 -1.35 -20.86 -14.08
CA ILE A 37 -0.45 -19.86 -13.54
C ILE A 37 0.42 -20.44 -12.43
N ASP A 38 -0.15 -21.15 -11.45
CA ASP A 38 0.60 -21.77 -10.34
C ASP A 38 1.64 -22.78 -10.85
N THR A 39 1.34 -23.45 -11.98
CA THR A 39 2.30 -24.35 -12.66
C THR A 39 3.46 -23.59 -13.29
N ILE A 40 3.23 -22.38 -13.80
CA ILE A 40 4.29 -21.50 -14.34
C ILE A 40 5.13 -20.93 -13.20
N ASP A 41 4.48 -20.50 -12.12
CA ASP A 41 5.17 -19.94 -10.94
C ASP A 41 6.08 -21.00 -10.29
N THR A 42 5.60 -22.24 -10.15
CA THR A 42 6.43 -23.36 -9.65
C THR A 42 7.62 -23.66 -10.56
N ALA A 43 7.41 -23.74 -11.88
CA ALA A 43 8.49 -24.00 -12.83
C ALA A 43 9.52 -22.85 -12.90
N ALA A 44 9.09 -21.61 -12.70
CA ALA A 44 9.97 -20.45 -12.65
C ALA A 44 10.80 -20.44 -11.35
N ALA A 45 10.21 -20.77 -10.21
CA ALA A 45 10.92 -20.89 -8.93
C ALA A 45 11.99 -22.00 -8.97
N ASP A 46 11.68 -23.15 -9.58
CA ASP A 46 12.63 -24.25 -9.77
C ASP A 46 13.79 -23.85 -10.71
N ALA A 47 13.52 -23.03 -11.73
CA ALA A 47 14.54 -22.53 -12.65
C ALA A 47 15.42 -21.41 -12.05
N GLU A 48 14.88 -20.56 -11.19
CA GLU A 48 15.65 -19.56 -10.42
C GLU A 48 16.49 -20.21 -9.32
N ALA A 49 15.97 -21.22 -8.62
CA ALA A 49 16.73 -22.02 -7.66
C ALA A 49 17.90 -22.77 -8.33
N ALA A 50 17.72 -23.20 -9.58
CA ALA A 50 18.78 -23.81 -10.38
C ALA A 50 19.83 -22.81 -10.90
N LYS A 51 19.45 -21.54 -11.14
CA LYS A 51 20.37 -20.46 -11.56
C LYS A 51 21.12 -19.79 -10.40
N ALA A 52 20.59 -19.85 -9.18
CA ALA A 52 21.26 -19.32 -7.99
C ALA A 52 22.51 -20.13 -7.57
N ALA A 53 22.80 -21.25 -8.24
CA ALA A 53 23.98 -22.09 -8.02
C ALA A 53 25.15 -21.81 -8.98
N ASP A 54 24.97 -20.98 -10.01
CA ASP A 54 25.97 -20.78 -11.06
C ASP A 54 25.81 -19.37 -11.69
N ASP A 55 26.46 -18.37 -11.10
CA ASP A 55 27.34 -17.40 -11.81
C ASP A 55 27.65 -16.13 -10.99
N LEU A 56 28.95 -15.90 -10.81
CA LEU A 56 29.61 -14.64 -10.47
C LEU A 56 30.45 -14.24 -11.68
N ILE A 57 29.98 -13.38 -12.59
CA ILE A 57 30.88 -12.63 -13.50
C ILE A 57 30.33 -11.20 -13.76
N PRO A 58 31.17 -10.14 -13.74
CA PRO A 58 30.78 -8.75 -13.93
C PRO A 58 30.77 -8.31 -15.40
N ILE A 59 29.96 -7.31 -15.73
CA ILE A 59 29.91 -6.69 -17.07
C ILE A 59 30.15 -5.18 -16.95
N GLU A 60 31.18 -4.69 -17.64
CA GLU A 60 31.54 -3.28 -17.88
C GLU A 60 30.65 -2.61 -18.95
N PRO A 61 30.58 -1.26 -18.98
CA PRO A 61 29.48 -0.52 -19.59
C PRO A 61 29.71 -0.17 -21.07
N ALA A 62 28.63 0.00 -21.83
CA ALA A 62 28.68 0.57 -23.17
C ALA A 62 27.55 1.60 -23.41
N ALA A 63 28.03 2.84 -23.63
CA ALA A 63 27.60 3.90 -24.55
C ALA A 63 26.16 4.46 -24.53
N GLU A 64 26.12 5.79 -24.34
CA GLU A 64 25.03 6.75 -24.54
C GLU A 64 24.47 6.76 -25.98
N PRO A 65 23.26 7.34 -26.15
CA PRO A 65 23.21 8.58 -26.90
C PRO A 65 22.25 9.66 -26.32
N GLU A 66 22.65 10.92 -26.44
CA GLU A 66 21.80 12.13 -26.39
C GLU A 66 21.50 12.64 -27.82
N PRO A 67 20.76 13.77 -28.03
CA PRO A 67 19.36 14.05 -27.68
C PRO A 67 18.59 14.65 -28.87
N ALA A 68 17.26 14.85 -28.76
CA ALA A 68 16.53 16.03 -29.28
C ALA A 68 15.00 15.88 -29.13
N GLY A 69 14.34 16.93 -28.65
CA GLY A 69 12.88 17.06 -28.72
C GLY A 69 12.30 18.01 -27.68
N GLU A 70 12.58 19.31 -27.82
CA GLU A 70 11.86 20.40 -27.14
C GLU A 70 10.37 20.37 -27.52
N HIS A 71 9.48 20.47 -26.54
CA HIS A 71 8.14 21.04 -26.76
C HIS A 71 7.71 21.82 -25.52
N ASP A 72 7.41 23.08 -25.81
CA ASP A 72 7.14 24.20 -24.91
C ASP A 72 5.64 24.31 -24.55
N ASP A 73 5.40 25.12 -23.52
CA ASP A 73 4.21 25.36 -22.71
C ASP A 73 2.83 25.51 -23.37
N ALA A 74 1.80 25.10 -22.61
CA ALA A 74 0.55 25.85 -22.47
C ALA A 74 -0.13 25.55 -21.13
N LEU A 75 -0.05 26.53 -20.21
CA LEU A 75 -0.76 26.61 -18.94
C LEU A 75 -2.18 27.16 -19.15
N GLU A 76 -3.19 26.48 -18.60
CA GLU A 76 -4.49 27.09 -18.28
C GLU A 76 -4.67 27.13 -16.75
N PRO A 77 -5.23 28.21 -16.17
CA PRO A 77 -5.35 28.37 -14.73
C PRO A 77 -6.68 27.79 -14.22
N GLU A 78 -6.62 26.78 -13.36
CA GLU A 78 -7.79 26.38 -12.56
C GLU A 78 -7.97 27.29 -11.34
N THR A 79 -9.20 27.73 -11.21
CA THR A 79 -9.79 28.61 -10.19
C THR A 79 -9.57 28.11 -8.77
N ALA A 80 -9.08 29.00 -7.92
CA ALA A 80 -9.01 28.81 -6.48
C ALA A 80 -10.40 28.95 -5.85
N GLU A 81 -10.97 27.85 -5.37
CA GLU A 81 -12.08 27.87 -4.42
C GLU A 81 -11.69 27.14 -3.13
N THR A 82 -11.58 27.94 -2.06
CA THR A 82 -11.83 27.63 -0.64
C THR A 82 -11.32 26.29 -0.08
N VAL A 83 -10.09 26.28 0.46
CA VAL A 83 -9.52 25.22 1.30
C VAL A 83 -8.86 25.85 2.54
N GLU A 84 -9.60 26.61 3.35
CA GLU A 84 -9.01 27.24 4.56
C GLU A 84 -9.20 26.43 5.84
N ALA A 85 -10.19 25.54 5.93
CA ALA A 85 -10.47 24.82 7.17
C ALA A 85 -9.61 23.54 7.36
N SER A 86 -9.21 22.85 6.28
CA SER A 86 -8.43 21.60 6.39
C SER A 86 -6.91 21.81 6.38
N GLU A 87 -6.42 23.03 6.12
CA GLU A 87 -4.97 23.32 6.10
C GLU A 87 -4.39 23.55 7.50
N VAL A 88 -5.23 23.92 8.47
CA VAL A 88 -4.74 24.40 9.79
C VAL A 88 -4.24 23.25 10.65
N THR A 89 -4.91 22.10 10.65
CA THR A 89 -4.52 20.92 11.45
C THR A 89 -3.34 20.15 10.85
N SER A 90 -3.14 20.16 9.53
CA SER A 90 -1.98 19.51 8.90
C SER A 90 -0.69 20.31 9.07
N LYS A 91 -0.77 21.65 9.08
CA LYS A 91 0.40 22.55 9.25
C LYS A 91 1.08 22.44 10.60
N GLU A 92 0.37 22.06 11.66
CA GLU A 92 0.98 21.86 13.00
C GLU A 92 1.67 20.51 13.17
N LEU A 93 1.32 19.51 12.34
CA LEU A 93 1.80 18.13 12.44
C LEU A 93 2.81 17.74 11.37
N TYR A 94 2.90 18.48 10.27
CA TYR A 94 3.69 18.12 9.11
C TYR A 94 4.23 19.34 8.38
N THR A 95 5.55 19.40 8.24
CA THR A 95 6.23 20.47 7.51
C THR A 95 6.70 19.94 6.18
N VAL A 96 6.10 20.42 5.08
CA VAL A 96 6.55 20.04 3.73
C VAL A 96 7.96 20.60 3.47
N PRO A 97 8.98 19.74 3.28
CA PRO A 97 10.33 20.18 2.89
C PRO A 97 10.38 20.69 1.46
N GLY A 98 11.36 21.55 1.19
CA GLY A 98 11.59 22.14 -0.12
C GLY A 98 10.81 23.42 -0.37
N THR A 99 11.27 24.18 -1.36
CA THR A 99 10.75 25.51 -1.71
C THR A 99 9.94 25.50 -2.99
N LYS A 100 10.12 24.47 -3.83
CA LYS A 100 9.47 24.38 -5.14
C LYS A 100 8.00 24.00 -5.02
N SER A 101 7.18 24.50 -5.94
CA SER A 101 5.70 24.34 -5.92
C SER A 101 5.23 22.89 -6.04
N TRP A 102 5.94 22.04 -6.79
CA TRP A 102 5.65 20.61 -6.92
C TRP A 102 5.70 19.81 -5.61
N ASN A 103 6.49 20.26 -4.62
CA ASN A 103 6.58 19.63 -3.31
C ASN A 103 5.34 19.92 -2.44
N ARG A 104 4.51 20.90 -2.83
CA ARG A 104 3.30 21.30 -2.10
C ARG A 104 2.03 20.64 -2.61
N ARG A 105 2.16 19.61 -3.44
CA ARG A 105 1.06 18.88 -4.06
C ARG A 105 1.16 17.39 -3.74
N GLU A 106 0.16 16.63 -4.12
CA GLU A 106 0.26 15.17 -4.07
C GLU A 106 1.50 14.69 -4.86
N PRO A 107 2.22 13.67 -4.35
CA PRO A 107 1.94 12.84 -3.18
C PRO A 107 2.55 13.36 -1.85
N TYR A 108 3.22 14.52 -1.87
CA TYR A 108 4.00 15.05 -0.75
C TYR A 108 3.12 15.54 0.40
N VAL A 109 1.87 15.87 0.08
CA VAL A 109 0.87 16.33 1.04
C VAL A 109 -0.26 15.32 1.10
N ILE A 110 -0.70 14.99 2.31
CA ILE A 110 -1.97 14.30 2.57
C ILE A 110 -2.92 15.29 3.22
N ARG A 111 -4.16 15.37 2.72
CA ARG A 111 -5.22 16.12 3.39
C ARG A 111 -5.78 15.28 4.54
N LEU A 112 -5.80 15.88 5.72
CA LEU A 112 -6.47 15.34 6.90
C LEU A 112 -7.83 15.99 7.06
N ASP A 113 -8.85 15.18 7.29
CA ASP A 113 -10.17 15.65 7.73
C ASP A 113 -10.16 15.71 9.27
N PRO A 114 -10.24 16.91 9.88
CA PRO A 114 -10.14 17.05 11.33
C PRO A 114 -11.31 16.41 12.09
N ASP A 115 -12.51 16.42 11.53
CA ASP A 115 -13.70 15.84 12.17
C ASP A 115 -13.63 14.32 12.11
N ALA A 116 -13.24 13.76 10.97
CA ALA A 116 -13.02 12.33 10.83
C ALA A 116 -11.84 11.83 11.68
N LEU A 117 -10.74 12.60 11.78
CA LEU A 117 -9.62 12.27 12.67
C LEU A 117 -10.03 12.26 14.15
N MET A 118 -10.87 13.20 14.58
CA MET A 118 -11.41 13.21 15.93
C MET A 118 -12.28 11.98 16.18
N ASN A 119 -13.14 11.63 15.23
CA ASN A 119 -13.97 10.42 15.31
C ASN A 119 -13.13 9.14 15.36
N ASP A 120 -12.07 9.04 14.57
CA ASP A 120 -11.14 7.90 14.59
C ASP A 120 -10.46 7.76 15.95
N ARG A 121 -9.98 8.86 16.52
CA ARG A 121 -9.35 8.87 17.85
C ARG A 121 -10.33 8.44 18.94
N ASP A 122 -11.56 8.92 18.89
CA ASP A 122 -12.58 8.53 19.86
C ASP A 122 -13.04 7.09 19.68
N GLY A 123 -13.09 6.59 18.45
CA GLY A 123 -13.32 5.17 18.16
C GLY A 123 -12.19 4.31 18.72
N LEU A 124 -10.93 4.70 18.50
CA LEU A 124 -9.76 4.00 19.01
C LEU A 124 -9.71 3.97 20.54
N ARG A 125 -10.13 5.04 21.22
CA ARG A 125 -10.24 5.08 22.70
C ARG A 125 -11.29 4.11 23.25
N LYS A 126 -12.26 3.71 22.43
CA LYS A 126 -13.30 2.70 22.75
C LYS A 126 -12.95 1.32 22.19
N SER A 127 -11.80 1.20 21.53
CA SER A 127 -11.36 -0.01 20.85
C SER A 127 -10.57 -0.90 21.78
N PHE A 128 -10.95 -2.18 21.78
CA PHE A 128 -10.37 -3.21 22.64
C PHE A 128 -9.48 -4.18 21.87
N TYR A 129 -9.65 -4.27 20.55
CA TYR A 129 -8.88 -5.18 19.71
C TYR A 129 -8.67 -4.60 18.31
N PHE A 130 -7.60 -5.02 17.64
CA PHE A 130 -7.41 -4.79 16.21
C PHE A 130 -6.70 -6.00 15.59
N VAL A 131 -6.92 -6.21 14.30
CA VAL A 131 -6.34 -7.35 13.57
C VAL A 131 -4.91 -7.02 13.16
N GLU A 132 -3.92 -7.55 13.89
CA GLU A 132 -2.50 -7.29 13.64
C GLU A 132 -1.96 -7.97 12.37
N GLU A 133 -2.50 -9.12 12.02
CA GLU A 133 -2.03 -9.95 10.91
C GLU A 133 -3.19 -10.63 10.18
N PRO A 134 -3.03 -10.99 8.89
CA PRO A 134 -4.05 -11.74 8.16
C PRO A 134 -4.40 -13.04 8.91
N SER A 135 -5.67 -13.27 9.13
CA SER A 135 -6.18 -14.44 9.87
C SER A 135 -7.54 -14.84 9.32
N ASP A 136 -7.94 -16.09 9.51
CA ASP A 136 -9.28 -16.54 9.18
C ASP A 136 -10.33 -15.93 10.13
N GLN A 137 -11.58 -15.85 9.66
CA GLN A 137 -12.67 -15.23 10.41
C GLN A 137 -12.95 -15.92 11.76
N GLU A 138 -12.78 -17.24 11.85
CA GLU A 138 -13.04 -17.98 13.09
C GLU A 138 -11.99 -17.63 14.15
N THR A 139 -10.71 -17.58 13.76
CA THR A 139 -9.61 -17.13 14.62
C THR A 139 -9.83 -15.68 15.08
N ILE A 140 -10.23 -14.78 14.18
CA ILE A 140 -10.52 -13.38 14.53
C ILE A 140 -11.68 -13.31 15.55
N LYS A 141 -12.77 -14.05 15.30
CA LYS A 141 -13.92 -14.12 16.22
C LYS A 141 -13.50 -14.62 17.60
N GLN A 142 -12.65 -15.65 17.67
CA GLN A 142 -12.13 -16.15 18.95
C GLN A 142 -11.26 -15.13 19.68
N LYS A 143 -10.38 -14.40 18.97
CA LYS A 143 -9.58 -13.32 19.57
C LYS A 143 -10.47 -12.19 20.11
N ILE A 144 -11.48 -11.76 19.35
CA ILE A 144 -12.46 -10.74 19.79
C ILE A 144 -13.14 -11.17 21.09
N LYS A 145 -13.55 -12.44 21.23
CA LYS A 145 -14.15 -12.99 22.46
C LYS A 145 -13.24 -12.88 23.66
N GLN A 146 -11.95 -13.12 23.48
CA GLN A 146 -10.98 -13.07 24.58
C GLN A 146 -10.70 -11.62 24.99
N GLU A 147 -10.46 -10.76 24.00
CA GLU A 147 -10.09 -9.36 24.22
C GLU A 147 -11.24 -8.53 24.78
N ILE A 148 -12.49 -8.78 24.35
CA ILE A 148 -13.65 -8.06 24.91
C ILE A 148 -13.85 -8.37 26.39
N VAL A 149 -13.56 -9.60 26.83
CA VAL A 149 -13.65 -9.98 28.25
C VAL A 149 -12.54 -9.31 29.05
N ALA A 150 -11.34 -9.21 28.48
CA ALA A 150 -10.24 -8.47 29.10
C ALA A 150 -10.58 -6.98 29.25
N TYR A 151 -11.13 -6.38 28.20
CA TYR A 151 -11.56 -4.99 28.19
C TYR A 151 -12.69 -4.70 29.18
N LEU A 152 -13.71 -5.57 29.28
CA LEU A 152 -14.78 -5.41 30.27
C LEU A 152 -14.27 -5.47 31.71
N ARG A 153 -13.15 -6.17 31.97
CA ARG A 153 -12.49 -6.17 33.29
C ARG A 153 -11.66 -4.91 33.52
N ARG A 154 -11.14 -4.27 32.46
CA ARG A 154 -10.30 -3.06 32.51
C ARG A 154 -10.63 -2.11 31.35
N PRO A 155 -11.72 -1.34 31.44
CA PRO A 155 -12.22 -0.53 30.31
C PRO A 155 -11.31 0.64 29.90
N THR A 156 -10.26 0.92 30.69
CA THR A 156 -9.27 1.97 30.40
C THR A 156 -8.14 1.49 29.50
N GLU A 157 -7.98 0.18 29.29
CA GLU A 157 -6.94 -0.39 28.43
C GLU A 157 -7.44 -0.42 26.97
N HIS A 158 -7.28 0.68 26.24
CA HIS A 158 -7.63 0.79 24.82
C HIS A 158 -6.43 0.54 23.89
N VAL A 159 -6.69 0.23 22.62
CA VAL A 159 -5.63 -0.13 21.65
C VAL A 159 -4.88 1.04 21.02
N THR A 160 -5.27 2.29 21.27
CA THR A 160 -4.79 3.47 20.51
C THR A 160 -3.27 3.53 20.33
N GLU A 161 -2.49 3.39 21.40
CA GLU A 161 -1.02 3.45 21.34
C GLU A 161 -0.45 2.24 20.58
N ARG A 162 -0.92 1.02 20.90
CA ARG A 162 -0.52 -0.20 20.19
C ARG A 162 -0.83 -0.13 18.69
N TYR A 163 -1.93 0.50 18.33
CA TYR A 163 -2.32 0.70 16.94
C TYR A 163 -1.39 1.71 16.24
N GLY A 164 -1.04 2.82 16.91
CA GLY A 164 -0.03 3.76 16.41
C GLY A 164 1.32 3.09 16.12
N ASP A 165 1.83 2.31 17.08
CA ASP A 165 3.05 1.52 16.93
C ASP A 165 2.96 0.52 15.78
N PHE A 166 1.79 -0.10 15.59
CA PHE A 166 1.54 -1.01 14.50
C PHE A 166 1.62 -0.31 13.13
N ILE A 167 1.02 0.88 12.97
CA ILE A 167 1.15 1.67 11.73
C ILE A 167 2.59 2.11 11.50
N TYR A 168 3.28 2.54 12.57
CA TYR A 168 4.69 2.94 12.50
C TYR A 168 5.58 1.79 12.02
N LYS A 169 5.40 0.58 12.57
CA LYS A 169 6.12 -0.63 12.14
C LYS A 169 5.82 -1.00 10.69
N ASN A 170 4.55 -0.96 10.26
CA ASN A 170 4.19 -1.25 8.87
C ASN A 170 4.84 -0.24 7.91
N THR A 171 4.92 1.04 8.30
CA THR A 171 5.61 2.07 7.53
C THR A 171 7.10 1.74 7.38
N ILE A 172 7.79 1.39 8.47
CA ILE A 172 9.21 0.98 8.42
C ILE A 172 9.41 -0.23 7.51
N THR A 173 8.63 -1.29 7.69
CA THR A 173 8.73 -2.51 6.88
C THR A 173 8.61 -2.18 5.40
N MET A 174 7.61 -1.38 5.03
CA MET A 174 7.41 -0.94 3.65
C MET A 174 8.60 -0.13 3.11
N MET A 175 9.17 0.79 3.91
CA MET A 175 10.31 1.60 3.47
C MET A 175 11.57 0.75 3.25
N ASN A 176 11.74 -0.30 4.05
CA ASN A 176 12.84 -1.26 3.90
C ASN A 176 12.63 -2.16 2.67
N ASP A 177 11.40 -2.61 2.42
CA ASP A 177 11.05 -3.41 1.24
C ASP A 177 11.36 -2.62 -0.05
N ILE A 178 10.98 -1.34 -0.10
CA ILE A 178 11.33 -0.43 -1.20
C ILE A 178 12.85 -0.31 -1.37
N ALA A 179 13.59 -0.14 -0.28
CA ALA A 179 15.05 0.01 -0.33
C ALA A 179 15.70 -1.22 -0.99
N GLY A 180 15.25 -2.41 -0.59
CA GLY A 180 15.74 -3.69 -1.12
C GLY A 180 15.39 -3.88 -2.59
N ASP A 181 14.13 -3.64 -2.96
CA ASP A 181 13.63 -3.88 -4.32
C ASP A 181 14.28 -2.98 -5.37
N PHE A 182 14.56 -1.71 -5.03
CA PHE A 182 15.18 -0.75 -5.94
C PHE A 182 16.70 -0.67 -5.82
N LYS A 183 17.31 -1.44 -4.90
CA LYS A 183 18.78 -1.49 -4.69
C LYS A 183 19.41 -0.12 -4.49
N LEU A 184 18.77 0.72 -3.69
CA LEU A 184 19.19 2.10 -3.46
C LEU A 184 20.35 2.14 -2.45
N ASP A 185 21.33 3.02 -2.69
CA ASP A 185 22.29 3.40 -1.66
C ASP A 185 21.61 4.26 -0.56
N GLU A 186 22.25 4.40 0.60
CA GLU A 186 21.63 5.05 1.77
C GLU A 186 21.25 6.52 1.52
N ASP A 187 22.07 7.27 0.77
CA ASP A 187 21.82 8.69 0.48
C ASP A 187 20.66 8.84 -0.50
N THR A 188 20.62 8.01 -1.54
CA THR A 188 19.52 7.98 -2.52
C THR A 188 18.23 7.44 -1.89
N HIS A 189 18.31 6.49 -0.96
CA HIS A 189 17.16 5.85 -0.32
C HIS A 189 16.27 6.85 0.42
N ARG A 190 16.84 7.72 1.24
CA ARG A 190 16.06 8.70 2.01
C ARG A 190 15.37 9.73 1.11
N LEU A 191 16.06 10.16 0.05
CA LEU A 191 15.49 11.06 -0.96
C LEU A 191 14.44 10.36 -1.83
N PHE A 192 14.61 9.07 -2.10
CA PHE A 192 13.63 8.24 -2.78
C PHE A 192 12.33 8.12 -1.96
N ILE A 193 12.43 7.88 -0.65
CA ILE A 193 11.28 7.84 0.26
C ILE A 193 10.53 9.17 0.21
N TYR A 194 11.26 10.29 0.29
CA TYR A 194 10.67 11.61 0.15
C TYR A 194 9.86 11.77 -1.15
N HIS A 195 10.44 11.40 -2.30
CA HIS A 195 9.77 11.53 -3.60
C HIS A 195 8.67 10.51 -3.88
N THR A 196 8.72 9.37 -3.19
CA THR A 196 7.58 8.43 -3.10
C THR A 196 6.40 9.13 -2.43
N GLY A 197 6.66 9.86 -1.34
CA GLY A 197 5.70 10.73 -0.67
C GLY A 197 4.74 10.00 0.27
N PRO A 198 4.29 10.66 1.35
CA PRO A 198 3.44 10.07 2.37
C PRO A 198 2.11 9.55 1.81
N LEU A 199 1.53 10.20 0.80
CA LEU A 199 0.26 9.74 0.22
C LEU A 199 0.38 8.34 -0.41
N THR A 200 1.50 8.07 -1.08
CA THR A 200 1.77 6.76 -1.68
C THR A 200 1.89 5.68 -0.60
N VAL A 201 2.56 6.02 0.52
CA VAL A 201 2.69 5.13 1.68
C VAL A 201 1.33 4.80 2.29
N PHE A 202 0.52 5.82 2.52
CA PHE A 202 -0.83 5.63 3.03
C PHE A 202 -1.69 4.76 2.09
N ARG A 203 -1.64 5.01 0.77
CA ARG A 203 -2.38 4.19 -0.22
C ARG A 203 -1.96 2.73 -0.18
N TYR A 204 -0.66 2.46 -0.08
CA TYR A 204 -0.16 1.09 0.08
C TYR A 204 -0.67 0.42 1.35
N ILE A 205 -0.54 1.08 2.51
CA ILE A 205 -0.99 0.52 3.80
C ILE A 205 -2.49 0.22 3.74
N LYS A 206 -3.29 1.16 3.25
CA LYS A 206 -4.75 1.01 3.08
C LYS A 206 -5.08 -0.20 2.20
N GLU A 207 -4.43 -0.32 1.05
CA GLU A 207 -4.67 -1.43 0.12
C GLU A 207 -4.23 -2.77 0.70
N ALA A 208 -3.08 -2.82 1.39
CA ALA A 208 -2.59 -4.02 2.06
C ALA A 208 -3.59 -4.50 3.12
N PHE A 209 -4.10 -3.58 3.95
CA PHE A 209 -5.09 -3.84 4.98
C PHE A 209 -6.41 -4.34 4.39
N TYR A 210 -6.89 -3.68 3.33
CA TYR A 210 -8.12 -4.05 2.65
C TYR A 210 -8.04 -5.41 1.95
N ARG A 211 -6.94 -5.70 1.26
CA ARG A 211 -6.76 -6.94 0.51
C ARG A 211 -6.51 -8.14 1.42
N LYS A 212 -5.64 -7.98 2.42
CA LYS A 212 -5.28 -9.05 3.36
C LYS A 212 -6.18 -9.13 4.60
N LYS A 213 -7.22 -8.27 4.66
CA LYS A 213 -8.26 -8.25 5.70
C LYS A 213 -7.72 -8.08 7.13
N TYR A 214 -6.76 -7.18 7.33
CA TYR A 214 -6.18 -6.85 8.64
C TYR A 214 -6.10 -5.34 8.84
N GLY A 215 -5.70 -4.88 10.03
CA GLY A 215 -5.64 -3.47 10.40
C GLY A 215 -6.97 -2.86 10.83
N TYR A 216 -8.07 -3.62 10.82
CA TYR A 216 -9.38 -3.19 11.33
C TYR A 216 -9.42 -3.19 12.86
N CYS A 217 -10.11 -2.22 13.43
CA CYS A 217 -10.31 -2.08 14.87
C CYS A 217 -11.72 -2.53 15.27
N TYR A 218 -11.83 -3.07 16.48
CA TYR A 218 -13.08 -3.46 17.11
C TYR A 218 -13.32 -2.62 18.36
N GLN A 219 -14.40 -1.85 18.34
CA GLN A 219 -14.82 -1.01 19.45
C GLN A 219 -16.05 -1.56 20.16
N TYR A 220 -16.09 -1.37 21.47
CA TYR A 220 -17.23 -1.73 22.29
C TYR A 220 -18.30 -0.63 22.23
N LEU A 221 -19.53 -1.01 21.96
CA LEU A 221 -20.69 -0.12 21.87
C LEU A 221 -21.70 -0.41 22.99
N PRO A 222 -22.49 0.61 23.40
CA PRO A 222 -23.59 0.43 24.34
C PRO A 222 -24.56 -0.67 23.91
N GLY A 223 -25.13 -1.36 24.90
CA GLY A 223 -26.04 -2.46 24.64
C GLY A 223 -25.33 -3.78 24.30
N ASN A 224 -24.10 -3.98 24.80
CA ASN A 224 -23.36 -5.23 24.61
C ASN A 224 -23.19 -5.53 23.12
N LYS A 225 -22.62 -4.58 22.37
CA LYS A 225 -22.31 -4.73 20.94
C LYS A 225 -20.85 -4.43 20.69
N ALA A 226 -20.30 -4.98 19.61
CA ALA A 226 -19.01 -4.55 19.09
C ALA A 226 -19.19 -4.11 17.64
N ALA A 227 -18.46 -3.08 17.24
CA ALA A 227 -18.47 -2.60 15.86
C ALA A 227 -17.05 -2.61 15.31
N ARG A 228 -16.94 -3.05 14.05
CA ARG A 228 -15.71 -2.98 13.28
C ARG A 228 -15.64 -1.61 12.59
N PHE A 229 -14.47 -0.97 12.62
CA PHE A 229 -14.22 0.22 11.80
C PHE A 229 -12.75 0.29 11.36
N PHE A 230 -12.48 1.16 10.41
CA PHE A 230 -11.16 1.39 9.84
C PHE A 230 -10.74 2.85 10.11
N PRO A 231 -9.72 3.09 10.95
CA PRO A 231 -9.35 4.45 11.37
C PRO A 231 -8.47 5.16 10.32
N GLU A 232 -9.07 5.50 9.18
CA GLU A 232 -8.37 6.00 7.99
C GLU A 232 -7.54 7.27 8.23
N GLU A 233 -8.13 8.29 8.88
CA GLU A 233 -7.45 9.56 9.14
C GLU A 233 -6.36 9.41 10.20
N PHE A 234 -6.56 8.52 11.18
CA PHE A 234 -5.51 8.19 12.16
C PHE A 234 -4.30 7.53 11.50
N ILE A 235 -4.50 6.66 10.49
CA ILE A 235 -3.40 6.07 9.72
C ILE A 235 -2.65 7.16 8.97
N LYS A 236 -3.35 8.07 8.29
CA LYS A 236 -2.73 9.22 7.59
C LYS A 236 -1.89 10.06 8.55
N GLU A 237 -2.42 10.39 9.73
CA GLU A 237 -1.69 11.14 10.76
C GLU A 237 -0.39 10.43 11.16
N ASN A 238 -0.43 9.12 11.41
CA ASN A 238 0.78 8.37 11.81
C ASN A 238 1.81 8.28 10.68
N VAL A 239 1.37 8.15 9.43
CA VAL A 239 2.26 8.20 8.26
C VAL A 239 2.93 9.58 8.15
N LEU A 240 2.16 10.67 8.27
CA LEU A 240 2.72 12.03 8.23
C LEU A 240 3.73 12.26 9.37
N ARG A 241 3.41 11.82 10.58
CA ARG A 241 4.31 11.90 11.74
C ARG A 241 5.62 11.16 11.48
N TRP A 242 5.55 9.95 10.93
CA TRP A 242 6.75 9.18 10.57
C TRP A 242 7.63 9.94 9.57
N PHE A 243 7.04 10.55 8.53
CA PHE A 243 7.80 11.35 7.56
C PHE A 243 8.41 12.59 8.20
N GLU A 244 7.69 13.28 9.08
CA GLU A 244 8.22 14.44 9.80
C GLU A 244 9.46 14.06 10.60
N GLU A 245 9.36 12.99 11.41
CA GLU A 245 10.42 12.53 12.30
C GLU A 245 11.64 11.96 11.56
N ASN A 246 11.44 11.26 10.44
CA ASN A 246 12.48 10.46 9.80
C ASN A 246 13.01 11.03 8.47
N ILE A 247 12.26 11.91 7.81
CA ILE A 247 12.62 12.42 6.47
C ILE A 247 12.73 13.94 6.46
N ASN A 248 11.71 14.65 6.95
CA ASN A 248 11.61 16.10 6.77
C ASN A 248 12.66 16.89 7.58
N THR A 249 13.17 16.30 8.67
CA THR A 249 14.24 16.87 9.49
C THR A 249 15.63 16.73 8.87
N LEU A 250 15.77 15.95 7.79
CA LEU A 250 17.04 15.69 7.14
C LEU A 250 17.44 16.81 6.18
N SER A 251 18.74 17.05 6.06
CA SER A 251 19.30 17.98 5.08
C SER A 251 19.49 17.30 3.72
N LEU A 252 18.38 17.00 3.02
CA LEU A 252 18.38 16.37 1.70
C LEU A 252 18.15 17.40 0.58
N PRO A 253 18.59 17.12 -0.67
CA PRO A 253 18.36 17.99 -1.80
C PRO A 253 16.92 17.85 -2.36
N PHE A 254 15.91 18.14 -1.54
CA PHE A 254 14.48 17.96 -1.84
C PHE A 254 13.99 18.67 -3.11
N ASP A 255 14.62 19.79 -3.47
CA ASP A 255 14.26 20.59 -4.65
C ASP A 255 15.06 20.22 -5.91
N SER A 256 15.96 19.23 -5.84
CA SER A 256 16.84 18.87 -6.94
C SER A 256 16.11 18.04 -8.01
N ILE A 257 15.81 18.68 -9.14
CA ILE A 257 15.25 18.00 -10.30
C ILE A 257 16.18 16.92 -10.86
N GLN A 258 17.49 17.15 -10.80
CA GLN A 258 18.49 16.18 -11.27
C GLN A 258 18.41 14.89 -10.45
N LYS A 259 18.33 15.00 -9.12
CA LYS A 259 18.19 13.84 -8.25
C LYS A 259 16.85 13.13 -8.42
N TYR A 260 15.78 13.89 -8.63
CA TYR A 260 14.49 13.29 -8.96
C TYR A 260 14.53 12.48 -10.27
N GLU A 261 15.16 13.00 -11.32
CA GLU A 261 15.30 12.29 -12.60
C GLU A 261 16.23 11.07 -12.49
N GLU A 262 17.29 11.12 -11.66
CA GLU A 262 18.10 9.95 -11.33
C GLU A 262 17.25 8.85 -10.69
N ILE A 263 16.44 9.20 -9.68
CA ILE A 263 15.48 8.27 -9.05
C ILE A 263 14.51 7.71 -10.08
N LYS A 264 13.92 8.57 -10.92
CA LYS A 264 12.97 8.15 -11.95
C LYS A 264 13.58 7.18 -12.95
N LYS A 265 14.86 7.36 -13.32
CA LYS A 265 15.60 6.40 -14.18
C LYS A 265 15.76 5.04 -13.50
N ILE A 266 16.09 4.99 -12.21
CA ILE A 266 16.15 3.74 -11.43
C ILE A 266 14.79 3.03 -11.46
N VAL A 267 13.72 3.77 -11.17
CA VAL A 267 12.35 3.23 -11.17
C VAL A 267 11.96 2.71 -12.56
N SER A 268 12.24 3.49 -13.61
CA SER A 268 11.96 3.11 -14.99
C SER A 268 12.72 1.85 -15.41
N HIS A 269 14.00 1.74 -15.04
CA HIS A 269 14.81 0.58 -15.36
C HIS A 269 14.25 -0.69 -14.69
N LYS A 270 13.92 -0.61 -13.40
CA LYS A 270 13.29 -1.72 -12.68
C LYS A 270 11.95 -2.11 -13.29
N TYR A 271 11.09 -1.13 -13.58
CA TYR A 271 9.78 -1.36 -14.21
C TYR A 271 9.89 -2.13 -15.53
N HIS A 272 10.81 -1.74 -16.41
CA HIS A 272 11.01 -2.44 -17.68
C HIS A 272 11.59 -3.85 -17.50
N GLY A 273 12.45 -4.04 -16.49
CA GLY A 273 12.94 -5.36 -16.08
C GLY A 273 11.79 -6.29 -15.67
N ASP A 274 10.96 -5.84 -14.72
CA ASP A 274 9.79 -6.59 -14.24
C ASP A 274 8.78 -6.83 -15.36
N LEU A 275 8.53 -5.83 -16.22
CA LEU A 275 7.59 -5.93 -17.33
C LEU A 275 8.05 -6.97 -18.36
N ARG A 276 9.36 -7.06 -18.63
CA ARG A 276 9.90 -8.08 -19.53
C ARG A 276 9.65 -9.49 -18.98
N ILE A 277 9.84 -9.68 -17.67
CA ILE A 277 9.56 -10.96 -16.99
C ILE A 277 8.06 -11.27 -17.05
N PHE A 278 7.22 -10.28 -16.75
CA PHE A 278 5.76 -10.40 -16.82
C PHE A 278 5.28 -10.82 -18.21
N ASN A 279 5.76 -10.16 -19.26
CA ASN A 279 5.37 -10.49 -20.64
C ASN A 279 5.86 -11.88 -21.05
N ALA A 280 7.07 -12.28 -20.66
CA ALA A 280 7.56 -13.64 -20.91
C ALA A 280 6.67 -14.70 -20.24
N ARG A 281 6.19 -14.46 -19.02
CA ARG A 281 5.23 -15.35 -18.34
C ARG A 281 3.85 -15.35 -19.00
N LEU A 282 3.38 -14.19 -19.48
CA LEU A 282 2.14 -14.08 -20.26
C LEU A 282 2.21 -14.91 -21.54
N ASP A 283 3.32 -14.83 -22.27
CA ASP A 283 3.53 -15.60 -23.50
C ASP A 283 3.52 -17.10 -23.20
N GLN A 284 4.23 -17.54 -22.15
CA GLN A 284 4.19 -18.94 -21.70
C GLN A 284 2.79 -19.41 -21.30
N LEU A 285 2.01 -18.56 -20.63
CA LEU A 285 0.63 -18.87 -20.25
C LEU A 285 -0.25 -19.05 -21.49
N ASN A 286 -0.14 -18.17 -22.48
CA ASN A 286 -0.89 -18.25 -23.72
C ASN A 286 -0.47 -19.44 -24.58
N GLU A 287 0.81 -19.79 -24.61
CA GLU A 287 1.30 -21.01 -25.27
C GLU A 287 0.70 -22.27 -24.62
N LYS A 288 0.65 -22.34 -23.29
CA LYS A 288 0.06 -23.49 -22.56
C LYS A 288 -1.46 -23.55 -22.64
N ALA A 289 -2.14 -22.41 -22.68
CA ALA A 289 -3.60 -22.34 -22.77
C ALA A 289 -4.13 -22.76 -24.16
N GLY A 290 -3.29 -22.71 -25.19
CA GLY A 290 -3.63 -23.13 -26.56
C GLY A 290 -4.36 -22.05 -27.37
N ARG A 291 -4.59 -22.32 -28.66
CA ARG A 291 -5.10 -21.31 -29.63
C ARG A 291 -6.52 -20.79 -29.34
N ASP A 292 -7.28 -21.51 -28.53
CA ASP A 292 -8.70 -21.20 -28.26
C ASP A 292 -8.90 -20.37 -26.97
N LYS A 293 -7.84 -20.17 -26.18
CA LYS A 293 -7.87 -19.37 -24.94
C LYS A 293 -6.66 -18.45 -24.89
N THR A 294 -6.88 -17.14 -25.02
CA THR A 294 -5.86 -16.12 -24.81
C THR A 294 -6.20 -15.28 -23.58
N VAL A 295 -5.22 -15.10 -22.70
CA VAL A 295 -5.30 -14.19 -21.56
C VAL A 295 -4.69 -12.87 -22.01
N SER A 296 -5.42 -11.77 -21.80
CA SER A 296 -4.90 -10.43 -22.07
C SER A 296 -3.93 -10.00 -20.97
N ARG A 297 -2.98 -9.12 -21.31
CA ARG A 297 -2.07 -8.50 -20.34
C ARG A 297 -2.82 -7.86 -19.17
N HIS A 298 -3.89 -7.11 -19.48
CA HIS A 298 -4.72 -6.46 -18.46
C HIS A 298 -5.35 -7.48 -17.51
N ARG A 299 -5.91 -8.58 -18.03
CA ARG A 299 -6.50 -9.64 -17.19
C ARG A 299 -5.45 -10.30 -16.30
N LEU A 300 -4.29 -10.64 -16.86
CA LEU A 300 -3.22 -11.26 -16.08
C LEU A 300 -2.70 -10.31 -14.99
N PHE A 301 -2.59 -9.01 -15.29
CA PHE A 301 -2.19 -8.01 -14.30
C PHE A 301 -3.20 -7.89 -13.16
N MET A 302 -4.51 -7.94 -13.44
CA MET A 302 -5.53 -7.91 -12.39
C MET A 302 -5.46 -9.12 -11.45
N ILE A 303 -5.06 -10.30 -11.96
CA ILE A 303 -4.99 -11.53 -11.16
C ILE A 303 -3.65 -11.62 -10.41
N LYS A 304 -2.52 -11.43 -11.12
CA LYS A 304 -1.16 -11.74 -10.65
C LYS A 304 -0.24 -10.52 -10.53
N GLY A 305 -0.69 -9.33 -10.91
CA GLY A 305 0.14 -8.13 -10.93
C GLY A 305 0.84 -7.87 -9.59
N ALA A 306 0.09 -7.93 -8.49
CA ALA A 306 0.66 -7.70 -7.16
C ALA A 306 1.65 -8.77 -6.69
N GLU A 307 1.47 -10.02 -7.14
CA GLU A 307 2.37 -11.12 -6.81
C GLU A 307 3.68 -11.00 -7.61
N TRP A 308 3.58 -10.67 -8.89
CA TRP A 308 4.72 -10.70 -9.79
C TRP A 308 5.51 -9.39 -9.84
N PHE A 309 4.85 -8.24 -9.75
CA PHE A 309 5.54 -6.95 -9.65
C PHE A 309 5.89 -6.59 -8.20
N GLY A 310 5.16 -7.15 -7.23
CA GLY A 310 5.13 -6.65 -5.86
C GLY A 310 4.15 -5.49 -5.71
N GLN A 311 3.23 -5.60 -4.74
CA GLN A 311 2.20 -4.58 -4.50
C GLN A 311 2.80 -3.19 -4.28
N ILE A 312 3.91 -3.11 -3.54
CA ILE A 312 4.53 -1.83 -3.25
C ILE A 312 5.16 -1.20 -4.49
N ASN A 313 5.83 -2.01 -5.30
CA ASN A 313 6.46 -1.57 -6.53
C ASN A 313 5.42 -1.02 -7.51
N ILE A 314 4.23 -1.61 -7.58
CA ILE A 314 3.12 -1.08 -8.39
C ILE A 314 2.80 0.37 -8.01
N GLU A 315 2.66 0.68 -6.72
CA GLU A 315 2.35 2.04 -6.27
C GLU A 315 3.50 3.01 -6.55
N VAL A 316 4.75 2.56 -6.38
CA VAL A 316 5.94 3.34 -6.76
C VAL A 316 5.99 3.59 -8.27
N TYR A 317 5.72 2.58 -9.11
CA TYR A 317 5.71 2.75 -10.56
C TYR A 317 4.63 3.73 -11.00
N LYS A 318 3.41 3.62 -10.48
CA LYS A 318 2.33 4.58 -10.75
C LYS A 318 2.73 5.99 -10.34
N ARG A 319 3.45 6.15 -9.22
CA ARG A 319 3.91 7.43 -8.71
C ARG A 319 4.92 8.12 -9.64
N PHE A 320 5.93 7.41 -10.12
CA PHE A 320 7.03 8.00 -10.89
C PHE A 320 6.82 7.97 -12.41
N LEU A 321 6.07 6.99 -12.92
CA LEU A 321 5.87 6.75 -14.36
C LEU A 321 4.42 7.02 -14.82
N GLY A 322 3.50 7.22 -13.88
CA GLY A 322 2.08 7.49 -14.14
C GLY A 322 1.18 6.26 -14.03
N SER A 323 -0.11 6.47 -13.80
CA SER A 323 -1.08 5.39 -13.59
C SER A 323 -1.39 4.56 -14.85
N ALA A 324 -1.17 5.15 -16.03
CA ALA A 324 -1.51 4.53 -17.32
C ALA A 324 -0.58 3.41 -17.76
N ILE A 325 0.55 3.19 -17.09
CA ILE A 325 1.58 2.21 -17.50
C ILE A 325 1.10 0.74 -17.42
N PHE A 326 0.04 0.47 -16.66
CA PHE A 326 -0.55 -0.87 -16.47
C PHE A 326 -1.89 -1.07 -17.21
N MET A 327 -2.36 -0.06 -17.95
CA MET A 327 -3.48 -0.19 -18.89
C MET A 327 -2.98 -0.75 -20.21
#